data_AF-A0A8J3TCT1-F1
#
_entry.id   AF-A0A8J3TCT1-F1
#
_cell.length_a   1.000
_cell.length_b   1.000
_cell.length_c   1.000
_cell.angle_alpha   90.00
_cell.angle_beta   90.00
_cell.angle_gamma   90.00
#
_symmetry.space_group_name_H-M   'P 1'
#
loop_
_entity.id
_entity.type
_entity.pdbx_description
1 polymer ?
#
loop_
_entity_poly.entity_id
_entity_poly.type
_entity_poly.pdbx_seq_one_letter_code
_entity_poly.pdbx_strand_id
1 'polypeptide(L)'
;MASESLRPLAAPVAYVAAVVGLLAVLVIPAGPPQPAVRKVCVSDGAQAKAVAGLANFAGWLRRNGVSGFIGEVGWPSNRDSRQWNALADTWYTAADRIGLPVTAWAAGSWPADYPMAIYRSGPDPSEVNVPGPQAAVLTRHPSTGRYLRGVNLAYGSFGAADTNVAFGAGNPGRYGFEYGYEASGTYRDLAARGVRLVRLAVSWERLQPVPFGPLDLDELTRVRAALDRADRAHLAVVLDLHNYGDFAAGGGAHGQIHRLLLGSPQLPTTALADFWKRMARAVADEPSVVAFTILNEPTRLAAAGRAGALIWERAAQQSVDAIRRTGSTTAVMISGYLPMGPPAWGQMHPHAWVRDPLGRVAYESHAYFDSDGSGRYTAGYAEEVRRVGPVPSRCLWLAPLATRALPTVTGPTGR
;
A
#
# COMPACT_ATOMS: atom_id res chain seq x y z
N MET A 1 -70.72 53.49 -1.06
CA MET A 1 -71.18 53.40 0.35
C MET A 1 -71.53 51.95 0.58
N ALA A 2 -70.61 51.17 1.18
CA ALA A 2 -70.62 50.73 2.59
C ALA A 2 -71.54 49.49 2.78
N SER A 3 -71.24 48.44 3.54
CA SER A 3 -70.07 48.02 4.34
C SER A 3 -70.28 46.55 4.78
N GLU A 4 -69.21 45.96 5.32
CA GLU A 4 -69.00 44.73 6.13
C GLU A 4 -70.18 44.34 7.09
N SER A 5 -70.30 43.15 7.70
CA SER A 5 -69.30 42.43 8.51
C SER A 5 -69.78 41.06 9.03
N LEU A 6 -68.80 40.16 9.25
CA LEU A 6 -68.55 39.23 10.38
C LEU A 6 -69.67 38.31 10.93
N ARG A 7 -69.34 37.00 10.99
CA ARG A 7 -69.95 35.99 11.88
C ARG A 7 -68.89 35.41 12.83
N PRO A 8 -69.21 35.12 14.11
CA PRO A 8 -68.24 34.63 15.09
C PRO A 8 -68.14 33.09 15.19
N LEU A 9 -66.99 32.67 15.70
CA LEU A 9 -66.54 31.34 16.11
C LEU A 9 -67.16 30.90 17.45
N ALA A 10 -67.38 29.59 17.67
CA ALA A 10 -66.60 28.75 18.62
C ALA A 10 -67.22 27.36 18.92
N ALA A 11 -66.31 26.37 19.01
CA ALA A 11 -66.38 25.01 19.61
C ALA A 11 -67.16 23.92 18.84
N PRO A 12 -66.65 22.65 18.73
CA PRO A 12 -66.39 21.81 19.90
C PRO A 12 -65.20 20.81 19.88
N VAL A 13 -64.79 20.45 21.11
CA VAL A 13 -64.48 19.12 21.67
C VAL A 13 -63.36 18.25 21.05
N ALA A 14 -62.34 18.02 21.88
CA ALA A 14 -61.22 17.12 21.68
C ALA A 14 -61.59 15.63 21.84
N TYR A 15 -61.09 14.79 20.93
CA TYR A 15 -61.06 13.34 21.04
C TYR A 15 -59.66 12.92 21.51
N VAL A 16 -59.55 12.27 22.67
CA VAL A 16 -58.30 11.64 23.13
C VAL A 16 -58.37 10.16 22.75
N ALA A 17 -57.59 9.75 21.75
CA ALA A 17 -57.36 8.35 21.44
C ALA A 17 -56.09 7.87 22.15
N ALA A 18 -56.24 6.86 23.00
CA ALA A 18 -55.14 6.20 23.69
C ALA A 18 -54.32 5.34 22.70
N VAL A 19 -53.02 5.64 22.58
CA VAL A 19 -52.06 4.81 21.84
C VAL A 19 -51.36 3.87 22.83
N VAL A 20 -51.66 2.57 22.73
CA VAL A 20 -50.91 1.51 23.41
C VAL A 20 -49.65 1.23 22.59
N GLY A 21 -48.50 1.68 23.06
CA GLY A 21 -47.20 1.40 22.45
C GLY A 21 -46.73 -0.03 22.76
N LEU A 22 -46.70 -0.89 21.75
CA LEU A 22 -46.00 -2.18 21.83
C LEU A 22 -44.48 -1.92 21.74
N LEU A 23 -43.77 -2.02 22.86
CA LEU A 23 -42.31 -2.08 22.88
C LEU A 23 -41.87 -3.46 22.38
N ALA A 24 -41.58 -3.57 21.08
CA ALA A 24 -40.81 -4.69 20.56
C ALA A 24 -39.37 -4.57 21.09
N VAL A 25 -39.03 -5.41 22.07
CA VAL A 25 -37.64 -5.60 22.50
C VAL A 25 -36.91 -6.24 21.33
N LEU A 26 -36.11 -5.43 20.62
CA LEU A 26 -35.20 -5.91 19.61
C LEU A 26 -34.12 -6.75 20.33
N VAL A 27 -34.32 -8.07 20.39
CA VAL A 27 -33.26 -8.98 20.82
C VAL A 27 -32.23 -9.00 19.70
N ILE A 28 -31.23 -8.14 19.81
CA ILE A 28 -30.03 -8.22 18.97
C ILE A 28 -29.34 -9.53 19.40
N PRO A 29 -29.26 -10.57 18.55
CA PRO A 29 -28.48 -11.74 18.89
C PRO A 29 -27.05 -11.27 19.14
N ALA A 30 -26.53 -11.56 20.34
CA ALA A 30 -25.14 -11.31 20.63
C ALA A 30 -24.33 -12.01 19.54
N GLY A 31 -23.66 -11.22 18.69
CA GLY A 31 -22.73 -11.76 17.71
C GLY A 31 -21.70 -12.66 18.40
N PRO A 32 -21.03 -13.56 17.67
CA PRO A 32 -19.98 -14.39 18.24
C PRO A 32 -19.04 -13.50 19.07
N PRO A 33 -18.65 -13.93 20.30
CA PRO A 33 -17.82 -13.10 21.17
C PRO A 33 -16.60 -12.65 20.37
N GLN A 34 -16.42 -11.32 20.26
CA GLN A 34 -15.22 -10.78 19.63
C GLN A 34 -14.02 -11.43 20.32
N PRO A 35 -13.04 -11.98 19.57
CA PRO A 35 -11.90 -12.64 20.17
C PRO A 35 -11.31 -11.68 21.20
N ALA A 36 -11.24 -12.12 22.47
CA ALA A 36 -10.81 -11.30 23.60
C ALA A 36 -9.62 -10.46 23.14
N VAL A 37 -9.81 -9.14 23.07
CA VAL A 37 -8.78 -8.26 22.53
C VAL A 37 -7.55 -8.49 23.42
N ARG A 38 -6.45 -8.96 22.84
CA ARG A 38 -5.19 -9.18 23.56
C ARG A 38 -4.28 -8.01 23.23
N LYS A 39 -3.72 -7.39 24.27
CA LYS A 39 -2.65 -6.39 24.15
C LYS A 39 -1.47 -6.99 23.36
N VAL A 40 -0.78 -6.17 22.59
CA VAL A 40 0.55 -6.51 22.05
C VAL A 40 1.59 -5.92 22.99
N CYS A 41 2.40 -6.78 23.59
CA CYS A 41 3.47 -6.38 24.49
C CYS A 41 4.81 -6.43 23.79
N VAL A 42 5.69 -5.50 24.14
CA VAL A 42 7.01 -5.28 23.54
C VAL A 42 8.10 -5.47 24.57
N SER A 43 9.25 -6.00 24.15
CA SER A 43 10.37 -6.31 25.06
C SER A 43 11.39 -5.18 25.20
N ASP A 44 11.49 -4.28 24.23
CA ASP A 44 12.47 -3.19 24.19
C ASP A 44 11.95 -1.92 23.49
N GLY A 45 12.80 -0.90 23.43
CA GLY A 45 12.50 0.39 22.82
C GLY A 45 12.22 0.32 21.31
N ALA A 46 13.00 -0.46 20.57
CA ALA A 46 12.84 -0.58 19.12
C ALA A 46 11.49 -1.22 18.76
N GLN A 47 11.12 -2.31 19.45
CA GLN A 47 9.80 -2.92 19.32
C GLN A 47 8.68 -1.94 19.67
N ALA A 48 8.84 -1.20 20.76
CA ALA A 48 7.82 -0.26 21.18
C ALA A 48 7.60 0.86 20.17
N LYS A 49 8.68 1.43 19.63
CA LYS A 49 8.62 2.44 18.57
C LYS A 49 7.86 1.90 17.35
N ALA A 50 8.22 0.70 16.89
CA ALA A 50 7.63 0.10 15.71
C ALA A 50 6.13 -0.17 15.90
N VAL A 51 5.73 -0.77 17.02
CA VAL A 51 4.31 -1.07 17.32
C VAL A 51 3.51 0.21 17.57
N ALA A 52 4.08 1.20 18.27
CA ALA A 52 3.43 2.50 18.48
C ALA A 52 3.24 3.26 17.15
N GLY A 53 4.21 3.18 16.24
CA GLY A 53 4.08 3.70 14.88
C GLY A 53 2.91 3.08 14.14
N LEU A 54 2.83 1.74 14.12
CA LEU A 54 1.70 1.05 13.50
C LEU A 54 0.36 1.42 14.16
N ALA A 55 0.34 1.58 15.48
CA ALA A 55 -0.84 2.02 16.22
C ALA A 55 -1.26 3.46 15.84
N ASN A 56 -0.30 4.37 15.60
CA ASN A 56 -0.58 5.72 15.12
C ASN A 56 -1.28 5.69 13.75
N PHE A 57 -0.72 4.93 12.80
CA PHE A 57 -1.32 4.76 11.47
C PHE A 57 -2.72 4.15 11.58
N ALA A 58 -2.87 3.03 12.30
CA ALA A 58 -4.18 2.40 12.52
C ALA A 58 -5.19 3.33 13.22
N GLY A 59 -4.71 4.19 14.14
CA GLY A 59 -5.52 5.22 14.77
C GLY A 59 -6.03 6.26 13.78
N TRP A 60 -5.16 6.74 12.88
CA TRP A 60 -5.55 7.66 11.82
C TRP A 60 -6.57 7.04 10.85
N LEU A 61 -6.37 5.78 10.44
CA LEU A 61 -7.31 5.05 9.58
C LEU A 61 -8.70 4.96 10.21
N ARG A 62 -8.78 4.60 11.50
CA ARG A 62 -10.04 4.51 12.23
C ARG A 62 -10.74 5.86 12.37
N ARG A 63 -10.01 6.91 12.73
CA ARG A 63 -10.57 8.27 12.87
C ARG A 63 -11.15 8.80 11.57
N ASN A 64 -10.58 8.40 10.44
CA ASN A 64 -11.04 8.81 9.11
C ASN A 64 -12.01 7.82 8.47
N GLY A 65 -12.26 6.65 9.08
CA GLY A 65 -13.16 5.64 8.53
C GLY A 65 -12.70 5.05 7.19
N VAL A 66 -11.39 4.92 6.97
CA VAL A 66 -10.80 4.51 5.68
C VAL A 66 -9.98 3.23 5.80
N SER A 67 -9.80 2.52 4.68
CA SER A 67 -8.97 1.31 4.61
C SER A 67 -7.48 1.66 4.60
N GLY A 68 -6.63 0.71 5.02
CA GLY A 68 -5.17 0.86 4.99
C GLY A 68 -4.43 -0.32 4.40
N PHE A 69 -3.17 -0.09 4.04
CA PHE A 69 -2.24 -1.07 3.50
C PHE A 69 -0.80 -0.73 3.94
N ILE A 70 0.05 -1.75 4.16
CA ILE A 70 1.49 -1.56 4.24
C ILE A 70 2.12 -2.10 2.96
N GLY A 71 2.55 -1.18 2.08
CA GLY A 71 3.18 -1.50 0.80
C GLY A 71 4.56 -2.12 0.97
N GLU A 72 5.31 -1.66 1.96
CA GLU A 72 6.65 -2.16 2.23
C GLU A 72 6.89 -2.28 3.72
N VAL A 73 7.43 -3.42 4.14
CA VAL A 73 8.08 -3.59 5.43
C VAL A 73 9.34 -4.41 5.24
N GLY A 74 10.50 -3.89 5.65
CA GLY A 74 11.78 -4.55 5.43
C GLY A 74 12.69 -4.44 6.65
N TRP A 75 13.49 -5.47 6.90
CA TRP A 75 14.50 -5.51 7.97
C TRP A 75 15.66 -6.42 7.60
N PRO A 76 16.86 -6.20 8.15
CA PRO A 76 18.07 -6.82 7.63
C PRO A 76 18.27 -8.24 8.17
N SER A 77 18.81 -9.09 7.30
CA SER A 77 19.51 -10.32 7.62
C SER A 77 20.98 -9.99 7.86
N ASN A 78 21.39 -9.96 9.12
CA ASN A 78 22.76 -9.73 9.54
C ASN A 78 23.07 -10.45 10.87
N ARG A 79 24.15 -10.08 11.56
CA ARG A 79 24.51 -10.65 12.87
C ARG A 79 23.43 -10.49 13.95
N ASP A 80 22.54 -9.50 13.81
CA ASP A 80 21.44 -9.20 14.73
C ASP A 80 20.08 -9.76 14.24
N SER A 81 20.08 -10.66 13.25
CA SER A 81 18.84 -11.19 12.63
C SER A 81 17.84 -11.74 13.65
N ARG A 82 18.31 -12.34 14.75
CA ARG A 82 17.41 -12.87 15.79
C ARG A 82 16.59 -11.74 16.44
N GLN A 83 17.23 -10.62 16.74
CA GLN A 83 16.61 -9.46 17.36
C GLN A 83 15.68 -8.75 16.38
N TRP A 84 16.13 -8.54 15.13
CA TRP A 84 15.30 -7.97 14.08
C TRP A 84 14.05 -8.82 13.80
N ASN A 85 14.20 -10.14 13.75
CA ASN A 85 13.07 -11.05 13.59
C ASN A 85 12.11 -11.02 14.79
N ALA A 86 12.61 -10.90 16.02
CA ALA A 86 11.74 -10.78 17.20
C ALA A 86 10.92 -9.47 17.17
N LEU A 87 11.54 -8.38 16.71
CA LEU A 87 10.84 -7.11 16.49
C LEU A 87 9.79 -7.25 15.39
N ALA A 88 10.17 -7.80 14.22
CA ALA A 88 9.27 -8.00 13.10
C ALA A 88 8.08 -8.90 13.50
N ASP A 89 8.30 -9.98 14.23
CA ASP A 89 7.25 -10.89 14.73
C ASP A 89 6.25 -10.17 15.65
N THR A 90 6.75 -9.32 16.54
CA THR A 90 5.90 -8.49 17.41
C THR A 90 5.10 -7.46 16.60
N TRP A 91 5.72 -6.85 15.59
CA TRP A 91 5.06 -5.90 14.69
C TRP A 91 4.02 -6.56 13.80
N TYR A 92 4.29 -7.74 13.23
CA TYR A 92 3.33 -8.51 12.45
C TYR A 92 2.19 -9.03 13.33
N THR A 93 2.47 -9.43 14.58
CA THR A 93 1.42 -9.72 15.56
C THR A 93 0.49 -8.52 15.75
N ALA A 94 1.04 -7.29 15.81
CA ALA A 94 0.23 -6.08 15.84
C ALA A 94 -0.57 -5.87 14.55
N ALA A 95 0.04 -6.09 13.37
CA ALA A 95 -0.63 -5.99 12.07
C ALA A 95 -1.78 -7.00 11.92
N ASP A 96 -1.61 -8.23 12.41
CA ASP A 96 -2.62 -9.29 12.44
C ASP A 96 -3.82 -8.90 13.32
N ARG A 97 -3.55 -8.31 14.49
CA ARG A 97 -4.59 -7.86 15.43
C ARG A 97 -5.48 -6.78 14.80
N ILE A 98 -4.87 -5.78 14.18
CA ILE A 98 -5.61 -4.71 13.50
C ILE A 98 -6.23 -5.20 12.18
N GLY A 99 -5.71 -6.29 11.61
CA GLY A 99 -6.18 -6.87 10.35
C GLY A 99 -5.73 -6.09 9.11
N LEU A 100 -4.52 -5.53 9.15
CA LEU A 100 -3.96 -4.71 8.08
C LEU A 100 -3.25 -5.62 7.06
N PRO A 101 -3.51 -5.50 5.74
CA PRO A 101 -2.74 -6.18 4.71
C PRO A 101 -1.32 -5.63 4.62
N VAL A 102 -0.34 -6.49 4.33
CA VAL A 102 1.09 -6.16 4.37
C VAL A 102 1.85 -6.89 3.27
N THR A 103 2.74 -6.19 2.56
CA THR A 103 3.75 -6.77 1.66
C THR A 103 5.15 -6.54 2.23
N ALA A 104 5.92 -7.63 2.41
CA ALA A 104 7.29 -7.57 2.88
C ALA A 104 8.25 -7.16 1.76
N TRP A 105 9.22 -6.32 2.06
CA TRP A 105 10.34 -6.03 1.18
C TRP A 105 11.51 -6.97 1.54
N ALA A 106 11.99 -7.83 0.64
CA ALA A 106 11.49 -8.14 -0.71
C ALA A 106 11.72 -9.62 -1.09
N ALA A 107 11.21 -10.04 -2.24
CA ALA A 107 11.56 -11.31 -2.86
C ALA A 107 12.04 -11.11 -4.31
N GLY A 108 12.65 -12.13 -4.90
CA GLY A 108 13.04 -12.12 -6.31
C GLY A 108 14.53 -12.28 -6.58
N SER A 109 14.91 -11.84 -7.77
CA SER A 109 16.27 -11.91 -8.31
C SER A 109 17.17 -10.81 -7.70
N TRP A 110 17.51 -10.99 -6.43
CA TRP A 110 18.41 -10.11 -5.68
C TRP A 110 19.84 -10.63 -5.63
N PRO A 111 20.86 -9.75 -5.51
CA PRO A 111 22.22 -10.16 -5.18
C PRO A 111 22.25 -11.03 -3.92
N ALA A 112 23.14 -12.01 -3.88
CA ALA A 112 23.20 -12.98 -2.79
C ALA A 112 23.44 -12.32 -1.41
N ASP A 113 24.11 -11.18 -1.37
CA ASP A 113 24.43 -10.42 -0.16
C ASP A 113 23.41 -9.33 0.18
N TYR A 114 22.34 -9.18 -0.60
CA TYR A 114 21.31 -8.17 -0.31
C TYR A 114 20.61 -8.48 1.02
N PRO A 115 20.74 -7.60 2.04
CA PRO A 115 20.39 -7.96 3.41
C PRO A 115 18.88 -8.03 3.66
N MET A 116 18.04 -7.41 2.82
CA MET A 116 16.58 -7.35 3.06
C MET A 116 15.78 -8.34 2.18
N ALA A 117 16.43 -9.20 1.40
CA ALA A 117 15.70 -10.25 0.69
C ALA A 117 15.14 -11.28 1.67
N ILE A 118 13.81 -11.38 1.74
CA ILE A 118 13.08 -12.43 2.48
C ILE A 118 13.26 -13.78 1.78
N TYR A 119 13.12 -13.78 0.45
CA TYR A 119 13.34 -14.92 -0.42
C TYR A 119 14.18 -14.47 -1.62
N ARG A 120 15.27 -15.17 -1.91
CA ARG A 120 16.15 -14.86 -3.04
C ARG A 120 16.25 -16.03 -4.01
N SER A 121 16.67 -15.74 -5.23
CA SER A 121 16.95 -16.78 -6.21
C SER A 121 18.10 -17.67 -5.77
N GLY A 122 17.97 -18.97 -6.06
CA GLY A 122 19.03 -19.95 -5.85
C GLY A 122 20.05 -19.91 -6.99
N PRO A 123 20.87 -20.97 -7.13
CA PRO A 123 21.74 -21.15 -8.30
C PRO A 123 20.95 -21.15 -9.62
N ASP A 124 19.70 -21.63 -9.60
CA ASP A 124 18.75 -21.44 -10.69
C ASP A 124 18.05 -20.07 -10.53
N PRO A 125 18.27 -19.11 -11.43
CA PRO A 125 17.65 -17.79 -11.36
C PRO A 125 16.14 -17.81 -11.66
N SER A 126 15.59 -18.94 -12.10
CA SER A 126 14.16 -19.08 -12.41
C SER A 126 13.27 -19.43 -11.20
N GLU A 127 13.90 -19.69 -10.05
CA GLU A 127 13.25 -20.05 -8.79
C GLU A 127 13.69 -19.11 -7.66
N VAL A 128 12.78 -18.82 -6.72
CA VAL A 128 13.10 -18.04 -5.50
C VAL A 128 12.99 -18.98 -4.31
N ASN A 129 13.94 -19.90 -4.26
CA ASN A 129 13.91 -21.05 -3.37
C ASN A 129 14.81 -20.91 -2.13
N VAL A 130 15.60 -19.84 -2.00
CA VAL A 130 16.48 -19.62 -0.86
C VAL A 130 15.86 -18.64 0.14
N PRO A 131 15.35 -19.11 1.31
CA PRO A 131 14.82 -18.23 2.34
C PRO A 131 15.95 -17.54 3.13
N GLY A 132 15.77 -16.25 3.41
CA GLY A 132 16.53 -15.53 4.44
C GLY A 132 15.97 -15.80 5.85
N PRO A 133 16.68 -15.38 6.91
CA PRO A 133 16.19 -15.46 8.29
C PRO A 133 14.79 -14.86 8.50
N GLN A 134 14.44 -13.84 7.73
CA GLN A 134 13.15 -13.14 7.80
C GLN A 134 11.95 -14.01 7.39
N ALA A 135 12.16 -15.03 6.54
CA ALA A 135 11.09 -15.90 6.04
C ALA A 135 10.32 -16.62 7.17
N ALA A 136 11.00 -16.91 8.28
CA ALA A 136 10.39 -17.51 9.46
C ALA A 136 9.29 -16.61 10.08
N VAL A 137 9.43 -15.28 9.98
CA VAL A 137 8.42 -14.33 10.45
C VAL A 137 7.19 -14.41 9.54
N LEU A 138 7.37 -14.31 8.23
CA LEU A 138 6.25 -14.38 7.28
C LEU A 138 5.47 -15.70 7.40
N THR A 139 6.17 -16.81 7.62
CA THR A 139 5.55 -18.14 7.80
C THR A 139 4.64 -18.19 9.04
N ARG A 140 5.00 -17.48 10.13
CA ARG A 140 4.18 -17.39 11.34
C ARG A 140 2.98 -16.45 11.22
N HIS A 141 2.98 -15.58 10.20
CA HIS A 141 1.94 -14.57 9.96
C HIS A 141 1.29 -14.76 8.58
N PRO A 142 0.56 -15.87 8.34
CA PRO A 142 -0.03 -16.16 7.04
C PRO A 142 -1.21 -15.23 6.71
N SER A 143 -1.56 -15.19 5.42
CA SER A 143 -2.79 -14.55 4.97
C SER A 143 -4.02 -15.19 5.63
N THR A 144 -5.07 -14.40 5.83
CA THR A 144 -6.34 -14.88 6.38
C THR A 144 -7.52 -14.38 5.55
N GLY A 145 -8.73 -14.82 5.86
CA GLY A 145 -9.95 -14.20 5.35
C GLY A 145 -10.14 -12.74 5.82
N ARG A 146 -9.22 -12.17 6.60
CA ARG A 146 -9.26 -10.76 7.03
C ARG A 146 -8.28 -9.85 6.29
N TYR A 147 -7.15 -10.37 5.85
CA TYR A 147 -6.07 -9.59 5.25
C TYR A 147 -5.14 -10.50 4.46
N LEU A 148 -4.46 -9.90 3.48
CA LEU A 148 -3.44 -10.57 2.68
C LEU A 148 -2.04 -10.28 3.24
N ARG A 149 -1.16 -11.27 3.06
CA ARG A 149 0.27 -11.22 3.36
C ARG A 149 1.02 -11.51 2.07
N GLY A 150 1.94 -10.62 1.76
CA GLY A 150 2.60 -10.59 0.46
C GLY A 150 4.07 -10.28 0.53
N VAL A 151 4.67 -10.19 -0.66
CA VAL A 151 6.04 -9.74 -0.87
C VAL A 151 6.10 -8.73 -2.02
N ASN A 152 7.12 -7.87 -2.02
CA ASN A 152 7.44 -7.00 -3.13
C ASN A 152 8.33 -7.75 -4.14
N LEU A 153 7.99 -7.63 -5.43
CA LEU A 153 8.84 -8.02 -6.55
C LEU A 153 9.28 -6.74 -7.27
N ALA A 154 10.53 -6.35 -7.06
CA ALA A 154 11.02 -5.02 -7.40
C ALA A 154 11.76 -4.93 -8.74
N TYR A 155 12.06 -6.06 -9.39
CA TYR A 155 12.97 -6.09 -10.52
C TYR A 155 12.49 -5.22 -11.72
N GLY A 156 11.19 -5.04 -11.87
CA GLY A 156 10.59 -4.21 -12.94
C GLY A 156 10.86 -2.71 -12.80
N SER A 157 11.22 -2.24 -11.60
CA SER A 157 11.53 -0.83 -11.33
C SER A 157 13.04 -0.52 -11.29
N PHE A 158 13.92 -1.54 -11.23
CA PHE A 158 15.37 -1.34 -11.15
C PHE A 158 15.95 -0.67 -12.38
N GLY A 159 17.10 0.02 -12.22
CA GLY A 159 17.80 0.68 -13.31
C GLY A 159 17.02 1.82 -13.98
N ALA A 160 15.82 2.18 -13.49
CA ALA A 160 15.02 3.25 -14.06
C ALA A 160 15.70 4.59 -13.78
N ALA A 161 16.24 5.19 -14.84
CA ALA A 161 16.92 6.48 -14.80
C ALA A 161 18.08 6.55 -13.77
N ASP A 162 18.75 5.41 -13.54
CA ASP A 162 20.00 5.34 -12.78
C ASP A 162 21.17 5.78 -13.67
N THR A 163 21.96 6.74 -13.17
CA THR A 163 23.18 7.24 -13.82
C THR A 163 24.45 6.68 -13.16
N ASN A 164 24.32 5.80 -12.15
CA ASN A 164 25.44 5.13 -11.50
C ASN A 164 26.06 4.09 -12.44
N VAL A 165 27.38 4.10 -12.62
CA VAL A 165 28.13 3.15 -13.46
C VAL A 165 27.96 1.67 -13.09
N ALA A 166 27.48 1.33 -11.89
CA ALA A 166 27.20 -0.05 -11.50
C ALA A 166 25.91 -0.64 -12.14
N PHE A 167 24.92 0.20 -12.43
CA PHE A 167 23.60 -0.18 -12.99
C PHE A 167 23.13 0.76 -14.11
N GLY A 168 24.05 1.56 -14.65
CA GLY A 168 23.75 2.72 -15.48
C GLY A 168 23.44 2.32 -16.92
N ALA A 169 22.17 2.43 -17.30
CA ALA A 169 21.74 2.28 -18.69
C ALA A 169 20.87 3.45 -19.19
N GLY A 170 20.84 4.55 -18.44
CA GLY A 170 19.97 5.68 -18.75
C GLY A 170 18.49 5.34 -18.62
N ASN A 171 17.63 6.15 -19.22
CA ASN A 171 16.19 5.89 -19.34
C ASN A 171 15.91 5.43 -20.78
N PRO A 172 15.26 4.27 -21.03
CA PRO A 172 14.55 3.40 -20.09
C PRO A 172 15.35 2.24 -19.46
N GLY A 173 16.64 2.08 -19.77
CA GLY A 173 17.41 0.87 -19.45
C GLY A 173 17.06 -0.31 -20.36
N ARG A 174 17.80 -1.43 -20.29
CA ARG A 174 17.62 -2.59 -21.17
C ARG A 174 17.08 -3.81 -20.39
N TYR A 175 15.98 -4.35 -20.92
CA TYR A 175 15.31 -5.51 -20.35
C TYR A 175 16.22 -6.74 -20.37
N GLY A 176 16.21 -7.53 -19.29
CA GLY A 176 17.02 -8.74 -19.12
C GLY A 176 18.44 -8.48 -18.62
N PHE A 177 18.83 -7.22 -18.45
CA PHE A 177 20.13 -6.83 -17.90
C PHE A 177 19.95 -5.91 -16.71
N GLU A 178 19.40 -4.71 -16.91
CA GLU A 178 19.28 -3.70 -15.84
C GLU A 178 17.92 -3.77 -15.12
N TYR A 179 16.91 -4.38 -15.75
CA TYR A 179 15.61 -4.67 -15.15
C TYR A 179 14.97 -5.90 -15.78
N GLY A 180 13.95 -6.44 -15.13
CA GLY A 180 13.20 -7.58 -15.63
C GLY A 180 11.99 -7.92 -14.78
N TYR A 181 11.38 -9.05 -15.09
CA TYR A 181 10.27 -9.59 -14.32
C TYR A 181 10.55 -11.05 -13.98
N GLU A 182 10.15 -11.47 -12.78
CA GLU A 182 10.45 -12.80 -12.28
C GLU A 182 9.90 -13.92 -13.19
N ALA A 183 10.58 -15.06 -13.18
CA ALA A 183 10.16 -16.25 -13.90
C ALA A 183 8.95 -16.92 -13.24
N SER A 184 8.27 -17.82 -13.97
CA SER A 184 7.08 -18.51 -13.45
C SER A 184 7.35 -19.36 -12.20
N GLY A 185 8.57 -19.88 -12.03
CA GLY A 185 8.98 -20.64 -10.85
C GLY A 185 8.88 -19.80 -9.57
N THR A 186 9.38 -18.57 -9.60
CA THR A 186 9.25 -17.59 -8.51
C THR A 186 7.82 -17.47 -7.97
N TYR A 187 6.83 -17.27 -8.84
CA TYR A 187 5.44 -17.10 -8.41
C TYR A 187 4.89 -18.37 -7.75
N ARG A 188 5.21 -19.55 -8.31
CA ARG A 188 4.81 -20.84 -7.72
C ARG A 188 5.45 -21.07 -6.36
N ASP A 189 6.73 -20.76 -6.21
CA ASP A 189 7.47 -20.91 -4.95
C ASP A 189 6.91 -20.01 -3.85
N LEU A 190 6.61 -18.76 -4.19
CA LEU A 190 5.97 -17.83 -3.26
C LEU A 190 4.60 -18.35 -2.82
N ALA A 191 3.78 -18.81 -3.77
CA ALA A 191 2.47 -19.40 -3.45
C ALA A 191 2.58 -20.64 -2.55
N ALA A 192 3.55 -21.54 -2.83
CA ALA A 192 3.82 -22.72 -2.02
C ALA A 192 4.25 -22.37 -0.58
N ARG A 193 4.89 -21.21 -0.38
CA ARG A 193 5.30 -20.68 0.93
C ARG A 193 4.18 -19.92 1.66
N GLY A 194 2.96 -19.91 1.14
CA GLY A 194 1.81 -19.26 1.76
C GLY A 194 1.64 -17.77 1.44
N VAL A 195 2.48 -17.21 0.55
CA VAL A 195 2.28 -15.85 0.01
C VAL A 195 1.00 -15.84 -0.82
N ARG A 196 0.18 -14.78 -0.69
CA ARG A 196 -1.06 -14.63 -1.47
C ARG A 196 -1.18 -13.29 -2.18
N LEU A 197 -0.22 -12.40 -1.98
CA LEU A 197 -0.18 -11.07 -2.57
C LEU A 197 1.24 -10.77 -3.06
N VAL A 198 1.33 -10.23 -4.27
CA VAL A 198 2.55 -9.66 -4.84
C VAL A 198 2.32 -8.17 -5.04
N ARG A 199 3.25 -7.34 -4.57
CA ARG A 199 3.35 -5.94 -4.99
C ARG A 199 4.40 -5.88 -6.10
N LEU A 200 3.93 -5.69 -7.33
CA LEU A 200 4.75 -5.72 -8.54
C LEU A 200 5.17 -4.29 -8.89
N ALA A 201 6.44 -3.97 -8.65
CA ALA A 201 6.98 -2.65 -8.92
C ALA A 201 7.26 -2.47 -10.43
N VAL A 202 6.76 -1.38 -10.99
CA VAL A 202 6.96 -0.98 -12.40
C VAL A 202 7.40 0.49 -12.47
N SER A 203 8.01 0.91 -13.59
CA SER A 203 8.45 2.30 -13.80
C SER A 203 7.50 3.05 -14.74
N TRP A 204 7.16 4.29 -14.37
CA TRP A 204 6.34 5.19 -15.17
C TRP A 204 7.01 5.49 -16.51
N GLU A 205 8.28 5.84 -16.51
CA GLU A 205 9.03 6.23 -17.71
C GLU A 205 9.18 5.08 -18.71
N ARG A 206 9.18 3.83 -18.24
CA ARG A 206 9.16 2.66 -19.14
C ARG A 206 7.79 2.43 -19.74
N LEU A 207 6.74 2.49 -18.92
CA LEU A 207 5.38 2.20 -19.35
C LEU A 207 4.76 3.34 -20.16
N GLN A 208 5.16 4.59 -19.93
CA GLN A 208 4.71 5.76 -20.68
C GLN A 208 5.92 6.71 -20.90
N PRO A 209 6.71 6.50 -21.96
CA PRO A 209 7.97 7.22 -22.19
C PRO A 209 7.85 8.73 -22.34
N VAL A 210 6.67 9.21 -22.73
CA VAL A 210 6.36 10.64 -22.87
C VAL A 210 5.06 10.92 -22.10
N PRO A 211 5.04 11.88 -21.14
CA PRO A 211 3.81 12.25 -20.44
C PRO A 211 2.68 12.57 -21.43
N PHE A 212 1.46 12.07 -21.13
CA PHE A 212 0.28 12.10 -22.01
C PHE A 212 0.36 11.25 -23.30
N GLY A 213 1.52 10.69 -23.61
CA GLY A 213 1.75 9.78 -24.73
C GLY A 213 1.08 8.42 -24.55
N PRO A 214 1.14 7.54 -25.58
CA PRO A 214 0.69 6.17 -25.46
C PRO A 214 1.52 5.39 -24.43
N LEU A 215 0.98 4.25 -24.00
CA LEU A 215 1.80 3.29 -23.27
C LEU A 215 2.79 2.64 -24.23
N ASP A 216 3.97 2.29 -23.74
CA ASP A 216 4.93 1.47 -24.46
C ASP A 216 4.38 0.02 -24.54
N LEU A 217 4.21 -0.48 -25.77
CA LEU A 217 3.56 -1.78 -25.98
C LEU A 217 4.47 -2.96 -25.62
N ASP A 218 5.78 -2.81 -25.77
CA ASP A 218 6.73 -3.86 -25.41
C ASP A 218 6.80 -4.02 -23.89
N GLU A 219 6.88 -2.91 -23.16
CA GLU A 219 6.88 -2.94 -21.71
C GLU A 219 5.53 -3.38 -21.15
N LEU A 220 4.41 -2.92 -21.72
CA LEU A 220 3.08 -3.42 -21.34
C LEU A 220 2.98 -4.93 -21.55
N THR A 221 3.52 -5.47 -22.65
CA THR A 221 3.54 -6.92 -22.91
C THR A 221 4.33 -7.67 -21.83
N ARG A 222 5.46 -7.13 -21.37
CA ARG A 222 6.26 -7.73 -20.28
C ARG A 222 5.54 -7.69 -18.94
N VAL A 223 4.90 -6.56 -18.60
CA VAL A 223 4.07 -6.45 -17.38
C VAL A 223 2.93 -7.46 -17.42
N ARG A 224 2.19 -7.54 -18.53
CA ARG A 224 1.10 -8.52 -18.69
C ARG A 224 1.60 -9.96 -18.56
N ALA A 225 2.75 -10.29 -19.14
CA ALA A 225 3.36 -11.60 -18.94
C ALA A 225 3.70 -11.90 -17.46
N ALA A 226 4.06 -10.89 -16.67
CA ALA A 226 4.26 -11.05 -15.22
C ALA A 226 2.93 -11.25 -14.47
N LEU A 227 1.88 -10.48 -14.83
CA LEU A 227 0.52 -10.62 -14.29
C LEU A 227 -0.08 -11.99 -14.57
N ASP A 228 0.14 -12.52 -15.78
CA ASP A 228 -0.22 -13.88 -16.20
C ASP A 228 0.45 -14.96 -15.35
N ARG A 229 1.73 -14.77 -15.00
CA ARG A 229 2.46 -15.73 -14.15
C ARG A 229 1.94 -15.70 -12.72
N ALA A 230 1.60 -14.52 -12.21
CA ALA A 230 0.96 -14.37 -10.91
C ALA A 230 -0.43 -15.03 -10.88
N ASP A 231 -1.24 -14.83 -11.92
CA ASP A 231 -2.57 -15.44 -12.03
C ASP A 231 -2.50 -16.98 -12.05
N ARG A 232 -1.60 -17.56 -12.86
CA ARG A 232 -1.37 -19.01 -12.91
C ARG A 232 -0.87 -19.60 -11.58
N ALA A 233 -0.29 -18.77 -10.71
CA ALA A 233 0.11 -19.16 -9.35
C ALA A 233 -0.96 -18.81 -8.29
N HIS A 234 -2.13 -18.31 -8.70
CA HIS A 234 -3.21 -17.84 -7.85
C HIS A 234 -2.78 -16.76 -6.85
N LEU A 235 -1.92 -15.86 -7.31
CA LEU A 235 -1.45 -14.71 -6.54
C LEU A 235 -2.21 -13.45 -6.96
N ALA A 236 -2.72 -12.72 -5.97
CA ALA A 236 -3.23 -11.38 -6.17
C ALA A 236 -2.05 -10.41 -6.39
N VAL A 237 -2.26 -9.38 -7.21
CA VAL A 237 -1.26 -8.37 -7.57
C VAL A 237 -1.74 -6.97 -7.20
N VAL A 238 -0.91 -6.25 -6.47
CA VAL A 238 -0.91 -4.78 -6.42
C VAL A 238 0.10 -4.31 -7.45
N LEU A 239 -0.36 -3.63 -8.50
CA LEU A 239 0.54 -3.02 -9.48
C LEU A 239 1.01 -1.66 -8.93
N ASP A 240 2.30 -1.55 -8.67
CA ASP A 240 2.93 -0.40 -8.01
C ASP A 240 3.72 0.45 -9.00
N LEU A 241 3.27 1.69 -9.21
CA LEU A 241 4.04 2.68 -9.96
C LEU A 241 5.17 3.21 -9.08
N HIS A 242 6.33 2.59 -9.21
CA HIS A 242 7.47 2.73 -8.32
C HIS A 242 8.31 3.98 -8.61
N ASN A 243 7.64 5.13 -8.63
CA ASN A 243 8.18 6.47 -8.88
C ASN A 243 7.90 7.38 -7.68
N TYR A 244 8.79 8.34 -7.41
CA TYR A 244 8.82 9.09 -6.15
C TYR A 244 8.29 10.53 -6.27
N GLY A 245 7.48 10.83 -7.29
CA GLY A 245 6.97 12.17 -7.57
C GLY A 245 7.69 12.92 -8.69
N ASP A 246 8.72 12.32 -9.27
CA ASP A 246 9.43 12.81 -10.45
C ASP A 246 9.33 11.82 -11.62
N PHE A 247 9.62 12.33 -12.81
CA PHE A 247 9.63 11.59 -14.06
C PHE A 247 10.95 11.90 -14.78
N ALA A 248 11.70 10.86 -15.16
CA ALA A 248 12.86 11.01 -16.03
C ALA A 248 12.44 11.08 -17.51
N ALA A 249 12.53 12.26 -18.11
CA ALA A 249 12.39 12.44 -19.55
C ALA A 249 13.76 12.37 -20.24
N GLY A 250 13.80 11.95 -21.51
CA GLY A 250 15.06 11.77 -22.25
C GLY A 250 15.81 10.51 -21.82
N GLY A 251 17.13 10.48 -22.01
CA GLY A 251 17.96 9.28 -21.80
C GLY A 251 18.06 8.35 -23.01
N GLY A 252 18.98 7.37 -22.95
CA GLY A 252 19.18 6.39 -24.02
C GLY A 252 19.61 7.06 -25.34
N ALA A 253 18.92 6.73 -26.45
CA ALA A 253 19.15 7.34 -27.76
C ALA A 253 18.77 8.84 -27.83
N HIS A 254 18.10 9.38 -26.80
CA HIS A 254 17.54 10.73 -26.77
C HIS A 254 18.41 11.75 -26.02
N GLY A 255 19.61 11.36 -25.56
CA GLY A 255 20.56 12.26 -24.92
C GLY A 255 20.42 12.32 -23.39
N GLN A 256 20.56 13.52 -22.81
CA GLN A 256 20.61 13.71 -21.35
C GLN A 256 19.25 13.43 -20.69
N ILE A 257 19.30 12.94 -19.44
CA ILE A 257 18.11 12.75 -18.61
C ILE A 257 17.70 14.10 -18.01
N HIS A 258 16.42 14.44 -18.13
CA HIS A 258 15.81 15.60 -17.51
C HIS A 258 14.74 15.15 -16.51
N ARG A 259 14.87 15.58 -15.25
CA ARG A 259 13.90 15.26 -14.20
C ARG A 259 12.77 16.28 -14.21
N LEU A 260 11.55 15.82 -14.49
CA LEU A 260 10.32 16.61 -14.38
C LEU A 260 9.67 16.31 -13.03
N LEU A 261 9.19 17.33 -12.33
CA LEU A 261 8.61 17.18 -10.98
C LEU A 261 7.09 17.28 -11.03
N LEU A 262 6.39 16.34 -10.39
CA LEU A 262 4.94 16.32 -10.39
C LEU A 262 4.38 17.59 -9.74
N GLY A 263 3.44 18.23 -10.42
CA GLY A 263 2.89 19.53 -10.07
C GLY A 263 3.58 20.72 -10.75
N SER A 264 4.66 20.49 -11.51
CA SER A 264 5.27 21.53 -12.34
C SER A 264 4.47 21.74 -13.65
N PRO A 265 4.71 22.82 -14.41
CA PRO A 265 4.11 22.99 -15.74
C PRO A 265 4.45 21.85 -16.72
N GLN A 266 5.63 21.24 -16.60
CA GLN A 266 6.10 20.16 -17.47
C GLN A 266 5.56 18.78 -17.08
N LEU A 267 5.23 18.58 -15.81
CA LEU A 267 4.59 17.35 -15.30
C LEU A 267 3.41 17.72 -14.39
N PRO A 268 2.32 18.26 -14.94
CA PRO A 268 1.15 18.64 -14.15
C PRO A 268 0.52 17.39 -13.50
N THR A 269 -0.26 17.56 -12.42
CA THR A 269 -0.89 16.43 -11.72
C THR A 269 -1.78 15.57 -12.62
N THR A 270 -2.29 16.15 -13.72
CA THR A 270 -3.07 15.46 -14.74
C THR A 270 -2.27 14.46 -15.58
N ALA A 271 -0.93 14.55 -15.62
CA ALA A 271 -0.08 13.56 -16.29
C ALA A 271 -0.18 12.19 -15.61
N LEU A 272 -0.13 12.14 -14.28
CA LEU A 272 -0.32 10.90 -13.51
C LEU A 272 -1.72 10.33 -13.70
N ALA A 273 -2.74 11.21 -13.76
CA ALA A 273 -4.11 10.80 -14.02
C ALA A 273 -4.30 10.22 -15.43
N ASP A 274 -3.61 10.77 -16.44
CA ASP A 274 -3.62 10.23 -17.80
C ASP A 274 -2.95 8.85 -17.87
N PHE A 275 -1.78 8.69 -17.24
CA PHE A 275 -1.11 7.40 -17.11
C PHE A 275 -2.07 6.34 -16.53
N TRP A 276 -2.69 6.63 -15.38
CA TRP A 276 -3.56 5.67 -14.71
C TRP A 276 -4.85 5.37 -15.47
N LYS A 277 -5.41 6.34 -16.19
CA LYS A 277 -6.53 6.09 -17.11
C LYS A 277 -6.14 5.07 -18.20
N ARG A 278 -4.92 5.18 -18.74
CA ARG A 278 -4.43 4.27 -19.79
C ARG A 278 -4.12 2.89 -19.22
N MET A 279 -3.37 2.83 -18.12
CA MET A 279 -3.04 1.57 -17.45
C MET A 279 -4.30 0.82 -17.00
N ALA A 280 -5.26 1.49 -16.35
CA ALA A 280 -6.49 0.84 -15.90
C ALA A 280 -7.30 0.21 -17.04
N ARG A 281 -7.26 0.79 -18.26
CA ARG A 281 -7.85 0.19 -19.46
C ARG A 281 -7.01 -0.98 -19.99
N ALA A 282 -5.69 -0.83 -19.98
CA ALA A 282 -4.75 -1.79 -20.54
C ALA A 282 -4.65 -3.10 -19.73
N VAL A 283 -5.05 -3.10 -18.46
CA VAL A 283 -5.09 -4.29 -17.59
C VAL A 283 -6.50 -4.60 -17.08
N ALA A 284 -7.54 -4.09 -17.73
CA ALA A 284 -8.93 -4.28 -17.29
C ALA A 284 -9.38 -5.75 -17.28
N ASP A 285 -8.75 -6.58 -18.12
CA ASP A 285 -8.98 -8.00 -18.30
C ASP A 285 -8.02 -8.89 -17.49
N GLU A 286 -7.14 -8.30 -16.67
CA GLU A 286 -6.14 -9.03 -15.87
C GLU A 286 -6.71 -9.43 -14.50
N PRO A 287 -7.10 -10.70 -14.29
CA PRO A 287 -7.80 -11.14 -13.08
C PRO A 287 -6.95 -11.09 -11.81
N SER A 288 -5.61 -11.19 -11.95
CA SER A 288 -4.69 -11.12 -10.82
C SER A 288 -4.59 -9.71 -10.24
N VAL A 289 -4.93 -8.65 -11.00
CA VAL A 289 -4.79 -7.25 -10.55
C VAL A 289 -5.92 -6.87 -9.60
N VAL A 290 -5.63 -6.86 -8.31
CA VAL A 290 -6.61 -6.51 -7.26
C VAL A 290 -6.52 -5.05 -6.82
N ALA A 291 -5.38 -4.40 -7.08
CA ALA A 291 -5.12 -3.03 -6.66
C ALA A 291 -4.09 -2.30 -7.53
N PHE A 292 -4.17 -0.98 -7.51
CA PHE A 292 -3.17 -0.06 -8.04
C PHE A 292 -2.55 0.76 -6.91
N THR A 293 -1.23 0.69 -6.70
CA THR A 293 -0.53 1.73 -5.92
C THR A 293 -0.15 2.84 -6.88
N ILE A 294 -0.82 3.99 -6.76
CA ILE A 294 -0.76 5.02 -7.80
C ILE A 294 0.57 5.74 -7.92
N LEU A 295 1.36 5.76 -6.85
CA LEU A 295 2.71 6.32 -6.82
C LEU A 295 3.41 5.90 -5.52
N ASN A 296 4.62 5.37 -5.62
CA ASN A 296 5.43 4.97 -4.49
C ASN A 296 6.09 6.17 -3.79
N GLU A 297 5.90 6.34 -2.47
CA GLU A 297 6.62 7.34 -1.66
C GLU A 297 6.84 8.73 -2.31
N PRO A 298 5.76 9.48 -2.63
CA PRO A 298 5.88 10.79 -3.25
C PRO A 298 6.68 11.75 -2.35
N THR A 299 7.87 12.13 -2.81
CA THR A 299 8.85 12.96 -2.09
C THR A 299 9.42 14.06 -2.97
N ARG A 300 9.54 13.80 -4.27
CA ARG A 300 10.19 14.66 -5.27
C ARG A 300 9.18 15.45 -6.09
N LEU A 301 8.32 16.20 -5.41
CA LEU A 301 7.29 17.04 -6.05
C LEU A 301 7.80 18.44 -6.38
N ALA A 302 7.05 19.19 -7.19
CA ALA A 302 7.40 20.56 -7.58
C ALA A 302 7.44 21.56 -6.41
N ALA A 303 6.93 21.18 -5.23
CA ALA A 303 7.07 21.95 -4.00
C ALA A 303 7.27 21.01 -2.80
N ALA A 304 7.94 21.51 -1.76
CA ALA A 304 8.15 20.79 -0.51
C ALA A 304 7.08 21.13 0.54
N GLY A 305 7.12 20.43 1.68
CA GLY A 305 6.26 20.74 2.84
C GLY A 305 4.76 20.70 2.51
N ARG A 306 3.98 21.62 3.09
CA ARG A 306 2.52 21.63 2.91
C ARG A 306 2.08 21.87 1.47
N ALA A 307 2.83 22.67 0.71
CA ALA A 307 2.55 22.88 -0.71
C ALA A 307 2.71 21.57 -1.51
N GLY A 308 3.75 20.79 -1.21
CA GLY A 308 3.93 19.45 -1.77
C GLY A 308 2.79 18.49 -1.40
N ALA A 309 2.34 18.51 -0.14
CA ALA A 309 1.19 17.71 0.28
C ALA A 309 -0.07 18.04 -0.55
N LEU A 310 -0.35 19.32 -0.81
CA LEU A 310 -1.50 19.72 -1.64
C LEU A 310 -1.37 19.30 -3.11
N ILE A 311 -0.14 19.29 -3.66
CA ILE A 311 0.12 18.73 -4.99
C ILE A 311 -0.23 17.24 -5.01
N TRP A 312 0.24 16.50 -4.00
CA TRP A 312 -0.04 15.08 -3.90
C TRP A 312 -1.53 14.79 -3.73
N GLU A 313 -2.22 15.52 -2.86
CA GLU A 313 -3.66 15.36 -2.64
C GLU A 313 -4.45 15.51 -3.95
N ARG A 314 -4.09 16.52 -4.74
CA ARG A 314 -4.68 16.77 -6.06
C ARG A 314 -4.36 15.66 -7.06
N ALA A 315 -3.10 15.24 -7.15
CA ALA A 315 -2.68 14.17 -8.06
C ALA A 315 -3.36 12.84 -7.76
N ALA A 316 -3.46 12.49 -6.47
CA ALA A 316 -4.11 11.27 -6.02
C ALA A 316 -5.61 11.27 -6.36
N GLN A 317 -6.33 12.35 -6.04
CA GLN A 317 -7.76 12.46 -6.38
C GLN A 317 -7.99 12.38 -7.90
N GLN A 318 -7.20 13.12 -8.69
CA GLN A 318 -7.35 13.13 -10.14
C GLN A 318 -7.08 11.75 -10.75
N SER A 319 -6.11 11.00 -10.21
CA SER A 319 -5.79 9.65 -10.65
C SER A 319 -6.92 8.67 -10.33
N VAL A 320 -7.48 8.72 -9.12
CA VAL A 320 -8.64 7.91 -8.72
C VAL A 320 -9.84 8.21 -9.63
N ASP A 321 -10.16 9.49 -9.84
CA ASP A 321 -11.26 9.87 -10.73
C ASP A 321 -11.04 9.37 -12.16
N ALA A 322 -9.80 9.44 -12.65
CA ALA A 322 -9.44 8.99 -14.00
C ALA A 322 -9.55 7.46 -14.15
N ILE A 323 -9.14 6.70 -13.14
CA ILE A 323 -9.34 5.24 -13.07
C ILE A 323 -10.84 4.94 -13.07
N ARG A 324 -11.64 5.58 -12.21
CA ARG A 324 -13.09 5.32 -12.12
C ARG A 324 -13.84 5.64 -13.42
N ARG A 325 -13.43 6.70 -14.14
CA ARG A 325 -13.99 7.03 -15.47
C ARG A 325 -13.75 5.96 -16.54
N THR A 326 -12.86 5.00 -16.32
CA THR A 326 -12.69 3.85 -17.23
C THR A 326 -13.73 2.74 -16.99
N GLY A 327 -14.50 2.82 -15.89
CA GLY A 327 -15.34 1.72 -15.41
C GLY A 327 -14.62 0.76 -14.46
N SER A 328 -13.31 0.94 -14.24
CA SER A 328 -12.54 0.10 -13.32
C SER A 328 -13.04 0.18 -11.88
N THR A 329 -13.34 -0.98 -11.31
CA THR A 329 -13.69 -1.15 -9.89
C THR A 329 -12.48 -1.54 -9.04
N THR A 330 -11.28 -1.67 -9.62
CA THR A 330 -10.05 -2.09 -8.94
C THR A 330 -9.76 -1.18 -7.73
N ALA A 331 -9.25 -1.76 -6.64
CA ALA A 331 -8.89 -0.98 -5.46
C ALA A 331 -7.73 -0.03 -5.77
N VAL A 332 -7.64 1.11 -5.07
CA VAL A 332 -6.58 2.10 -5.30
C VAL A 332 -5.89 2.42 -3.98
N MET A 333 -4.58 2.19 -3.93
CA MET A 333 -3.73 2.44 -2.78
C MET A 333 -3.07 3.82 -2.92
N ILE A 334 -3.15 4.62 -1.86
CA ILE A 334 -2.71 6.03 -1.84
C ILE A 334 -1.60 6.19 -0.81
N SER A 335 -0.36 6.29 -1.28
CA SER A 335 0.81 6.58 -0.44
C SER A 335 0.67 7.91 0.31
N GLY A 336 1.40 8.07 1.41
CA GLY A 336 1.54 9.35 2.09
C GLY A 336 2.54 10.25 1.39
N TYR A 337 2.42 11.58 1.54
CA TYR A 337 3.46 12.51 1.07
C TYR A 337 4.63 12.57 2.04
N LEU A 338 5.86 12.54 1.48
CA LEU A 338 7.14 12.23 2.13
C LEU A 338 7.23 10.74 2.50
N PRO A 339 8.43 10.17 2.76
CA PRO A 339 8.54 8.77 3.19
C PRO A 339 8.09 8.71 4.66
N MET A 340 6.79 8.93 4.87
CA MET A 340 6.15 8.94 6.16
C MET A 340 5.84 7.50 6.52
N GLY A 341 6.73 6.91 7.30
CA GLY A 341 6.41 5.68 7.97
C GLY A 341 5.25 5.84 8.96
N PRO A 342 4.70 4.73 9.49
CA PRO A 342 3.57 4.74 10.40
C PRO A 342 3.67 5.74 11.57
N PRO A 343 4.84 5.97 12.21
CA PRO A 343 4.97 6.97 13.28
C PRO A 343 4.63 8.41 12.87
N ALA A 344 4.86 8.80 11.62
CA ALA A 344 4.65 10.16 11.13
C ALA A 344 3.27 10.35 10.48
N TRP A 345 2.49 9.28 10.35
CA TRP A 345 1.21 9.34 9.65
C TRP A 345 0.24 10.34 10.29
N GLY A 346 -0.45 11.12 9.46
CA GLY A 346 -1.34 12.20 9.90
C GLY A 346 -0.66 13.56 10.05
N GLN A 347 0.68 13.64 10.05
CA GLN A 347 1.37 14.92 10.13
C GLN A 347 1.11 15.76 8.87
N MET A 348 1.36 15.22 7.68
CA MET A 348 1.14 15.94 6.41
C MET A 348 -0.32 15.96 5.97
N HIS A 349 -1.06 14.88 6.27
CA HIS A 349 -2.46 14.71 5.89
C HIS A 349 -3.30 14.35 7.13
N PRO A 350 -3.80 15.33 7.90
CA PRO A 350 -4.56 15.05 9.13
C PRO A 350 -5.89 14.32 8.85
N HIS A 351 -6.45 14.50 7.65
CA HIS A 351 -7.70 13.89 7.22
C HIS A 351 -7.51 13.08 5.94
N ALA A 352 -8.34 12.05 5.74
CA ALA A 352 -8.47 11.42 4.44
C ALA A 352 -9.00 12.43 3.42
N TRP A 353 -8.33 12.52 2.27
CA TRP A 353 -8.58 13.54 1.24
C TRP A 353 -9.15 12.99 -0.05
N VAL A 354 -9.07 11.68 -0.28
CA VAL A 354 -9.55 11.04 -1.50
C VAL A 354 -10.99 10.63 -1.32
N ARG A 355 -11.84 11.09 -2.23
CA ARG A 355 -13.23 10.65 -2.38
C ARG A 355 -13.30 9.64 -3.51
N ASP A 356 -13.73 8.42 -3.19
CA ASP A 356 -13.99 7.37 -4.16
C ASP A 356 -15.46 6.95 -4.04
N PRO A 357 -16.28 7.09 -5.09
CA PRO A 357 -17.69 6.68 -5.04
C PRO A 357 -17.86 5.18 -4.77
N LEU A 358 -16.84 4.36 -5.03
CA LEU A 358 -16.89 2.91 -4.75
C LEU A 358 -16.39 2.56 -3.34
N GLY A 359 -15.81 3.51 -2.60
CA GLY A 359 -15.22 3.24 -1.29
C GLY A 359 -14.08 2.21 -1.31
N ARG A 360 -13.39 2.04 -2.44
CA ARG A 360 -12.31 1.05 -2.64
C ARG A 360 -10.91 1.67 -2.63
N VAL A 361 -10.77 2.81 -1.96
CA VAL A 361 -9.47 3.43 -1.66
C VAL A 361 -8.93 2.91 -0.34
N ALA A 362 -7.63 2.63 -0.31
CA ALA A 362 -6.87 2.44 0.92
C ALA A 362 -5.68 3.39 0.95
N TYR A 363 -5.30 3.82 2.16
CA TYR A 363 -4.09 4.59 2.38
C TYR A 363 -2.90 3.68 2.66
N GLU A 364 -1.74 4.01 2.11
CA GLU A 364 -0.55 3.16 2.10
C GLU A 364 0.60 3.82 2.87
N SER A 365 1.21 3.08 3.79
CA SER A 365 2.41 3.50 4.53
C SER A 365 3.49 2.42 4.46
N HIS A 366 4.75 2.78 4.67
CA HIS A 366 5.90 1.86 4.63
C HIS A 366 6.61 1.81 5.97
N ALA A 367 7.09 0.64 6.38
CA ALA A 367 7.66 0.42 7.70
C ALA A 367 9.07 -0.15 7.64
N TYR A 368 10.04 0.65 8.05
CA TYR A 368 11.40 0.19 8.36
C TYR A 368 11.70 0.49 9.84
N PHE A 369 12.45 -0.40 10.49
CA PHE A 369 12.60 -0.43 11.93
C PHE A 369 13.82 0.34 12.46
N ASP A 370 14.66 0.85 11.56
CA ASP A 370 15.73 1.77 11.92
C ASP A 370 15.19 3.11 12.46
N SER A 371 16.06 3.83 13.16
CA SER A 371 15.72 5.04 13.91
C SER A 371 15.12 6.15 13.04
N ASP A 372 15.57 6.26 11.79
CA ASP A 372 15.04 7.21 10.81
C ASP A 372 13.95 6.62 9.90
N GLY A 373 13.69 5.31 9.99
CA GLY A 373 12.70 4.61 9.17
C GLY A 373 13.06 4.57 7.68
N SER A 374 14.34 4.76 7.34
CA SER A 374 14.81 4.81 5.95
C SER A 374 15.06 3.43 5.33
N GLY A 375 15.15 2.38 6.14
CA GLY A 375 15.52 1.04 5.67
C GLY A 375 17.00 0.90 5.31
N ARG A 376 17.86 1.86 5.66
CA ARG A 376 19.30 1.78 5.43
C ARG A 376 20.01 0.93 6.48
N TYR A 377 19.47 0.86 7.70
CA TYR A 377 20.01 0.05 8.80
C TYR A 377 21.52 0.29 9.03
N THR A 378 21.92 1.57 9.13
CA THR A 378 23.33 1.97 9.33
C THR A 378 23.89 1.60 10.71
N ALA A 379 23.03 1.19 11.64
CA ALA A 379 23.39 0.80 12.99
C ALA A 379 22.89 -0.61 13.34
N GLY A 380 23.57 -1.26 14.30
CA GLY A 380 23.14 -2.55 14.85
C GLY A 380 21.95 -2.42 15.80
N TYR A 381 21.27 -3.54 16.08
CA TYR A 381 20.01 -3.53 16.84
C TYR A 381 20.15 -2.88 18.23
N ALA A 382 21.23 -3.18 18.95
CA ALA A 382 21.45 -2.63 20.29
C ALA A 382 21.62 -1.10 20.29
N GLU A 383 22.19 -0.53 19.22
CA GLU A 383 22.30 0.91 19.06
C GLU A 383 20.94 1.52 18.71
N GLU A 384 20.17 0.88 17.83
CA GLU A 384 18.81 1.30 17.51
C GLU A 384 17.91 1.34 18.75
N VAL A 385 18.02 0.35 19.65
CA VAL A 385 17.33 0.37 20.95
C VAL A 385 17.76 1.58 21.80
N ARG A 386 19.04 1.94 21.82
CA ARG A 386 19.54 3.12 22.58
C ARG A 386 19.07 4.45 22.00
N ARG A 387 18.89 4.52 20.67
CA ARG A 387 18.36 5.71 19.98
C ARG A 387 16.89 5.95 20.31
N VAL A 388 16.14 4.90 20.70
CA VAL A 388 14.78 5.07 21.19
C VAL A 388 14.81 5.58 22.63
N GLY A 389 14.24 6.77 22.84
CA GLY A 389 14.04 7.33 24.16
C GLY A 389 13.06 6.52 25.03
N PRO A 390 12.71 7.02 26.23
CA PRO A 390 11.76 6.35 27.11
C PRO A 390 10.42 6.07 26.41
N VAL A 391 9.93 4.85 26.55
CA VAL A 391 8.66 4.43 25.96
C VAL A 391 7.55 4.48 27.00
N PRO A 392 6.41 5.13 26.74
CA PRO A 392 5.35 5.32 27.73
C PRO A 392 4.59 4.03 28.12
N SER A 393 4.56 3.00 27.28
CA SER A 393 3.92 1.71 27.60
C SER A 393 4.61 0.53 26.95
N ARG A 394 4.75 -0.58 27.70
CA ARG A 394 5.24 -1.87 27.20
C ARG A 394 4.16 -2.76 26.60
N CYS A 395 2.88 -2.38 26.69
CA CYS A 395 1.78 -3.13 26.09
C CYS A 395 0.73 -2.19 25.51
N LEU A 396 0.33 -2.40 24.25
CA LEU A 396 -0.61 -1.56 23.53
C LEU A 396 -1.89 -2.33 23.19
N TRP A 397 -3.03 -1.66 23.38
CA TRP A 397 -4.32 -2.14 22.90
C TRP A 397 -4.49 -1.76 21.44
N LEU A 398 -4.72 -2.75 20.58
CA LEU A 398 -4.88 -2.56 19.14
C LEU A 398 -6.26 -3.04 18.71
N ALA A 399 -7.15 -2.09 18.44
CA ALA A 399 -8.49 -2.40 17.94
C ALA A 399 -8.42 -2.80 16.45
N PRO A 400 -9.19 -3.81 16.03
CA PRO A 400 -9.38 -4.15 14.62
C PRO A 400 -9.82 -2.96 13.76
N LEU A 401 -9.33 -2.90 12.52
CA LEU A 401 -9.87 -2.05 11.47
C LEU A 401 -11.18 -2.64 10.95
N ALA A 402 -12.16 -1.76 10.69
CA ALA A 402 -13.49 -2.15 10.20
C ALA A 402 -13.58 -2.20 8.67
N THR A 403 -12.77 -1.39 7.98
CA THR A 403 -12.79 -1.18 6.53
C THR A 403 -11.73 -2.02 5.83
N ARG A 404 -12.02 -2.45 4.59
CA ARG A 404 -11.10 -3.20 3.73
C ARG A 404 -11.28 -2.81 2.27
N ALA A 405 -10.19 -2.53 1.58
CA ALA A 405 -10.19 -2.26 0.14
C ALA A 405 -9.77 -3.49 -0.69
N LEU A 406 -8.81 -4.27 -0.19
CA LEU A 406 -8.31 -5.49 -0.83
C LEU A 406 -9.28 -6.67 -0.63
N PRO A 407 -9.40 -7.56 -1.63
CA PRO A 407 -10.17 -8.79 -1.48
C PRO A 407 -9.56 -9.68 -0.41
N THR A 408 -10.40 -10.54 0.18
CA THR A 408 -9.99 -11.55 1.14
C THR A 408 -9.79 -12.88 0.44
N VAL A 409 -8.93 -13.75 0.98
CA VAL A 409 -8.88 -15.15 0.54
C VAL A 409 -10.27 -15.76 0.81
N THR A 410 -11.10 -15.92 -0.22
CA THR A 410 -12.13 -16.94 -0.19
C THR A 410 -11.40 -18.28 -0.18
N GLY A 411 -11.88 -19.26 0.59
CA GLY A 411 -11.26 -20.59 0.67
C GLY A 411 -11.09 -21.24 -0.71
N PRO A 412 -10.59 -22.49 -0.80
CA PRO A 412 -10.35 -23.14 -2.09
C PRO A 412 -11.70 -23.39 -2.79
N THR A 413 -12.24 -22.37 -3.46
CA THR A 413 -13.27 -22.54 -4.46
C THR A 413 -12.50 -22.85 -5.73
N GLY A 414 -12.49 -24.13 -6.06
CA GLY A 414 -12.00 -24.63 -7.32
C GLY A 414 -12.50 -23.76 -8.47
N ARG A 415 -11.56 -23.34 -9.29
CA ARG A 415 -11.76 -23.24 -10.73
C ARG A 415 -10.88 -24.30 -11.36
#